data_AF-A0A429ML97-F1
#
_entry.id   AF-A0A429ML97-F1
#
_cell.length_a   1.000
_cell.length_b   1.000
_cell.length_c   1.000
_cell.angle_alpha   90.00
_cell.angle_beta   90.00
_cell.angle_gamma   90.00
#
_symmetry.space_group_name_H-M   'P 1'
#
loop_
_entity.id
_entity.type
_entity.pdbx_description
1 polymer ?
#
loop_
_entity_poly.entity_id
_entity_poly.type
_entity_poly.pdbx_seq_one_letter_code
_entity_poly.pdbx_strand_id
1 'polypeptide(L)'
;MMLYGYHFSTIENNWEDLTPLNEFLQTFADDDGDVSQRDKESLKEIIAKSDTALALAKEMGWDGSYTGCPYLFWLPSKNTQSFEYGFVFKQTS
;
A
#
# COMPACT_ATOMS: atom_id res chain seq x y z
N MET A 1 7.77 13.37 -2.42
CA MET A 1 8.14 12.02 -2.90
C MET A 1 7.30 11.74 -4.14
N MET A 2 7.91 11.41 -5.28
CA MET A 2 7.18 11.10 -6.52
C MET A 2 6.73 9.64 -6.47
N LEU A 3 5.44 9.38 -6.70
CA LEU A 3 4.93 8.04 -6.92
C LEU A 3 5.09 7.69 -8.41
N TYR A 4 5.50 6.46 -8.69
CA TYR A 4 5.62 5.94 -10.05
C TYR A 4 4.57 4.83 -10.21
N GLY A 5 3.75 4.96 -11.25
CA GLY A 5 2.79 3.94 -11.59
C GLY A 5 3.43 2.87 -12.49
N TYR A 6 3.20 1.60 -12.15
CA TYR A 6 3.64 0.46 -12.96
C TYR A 6 2.44 -0.42 -13.29
N HIS A 7 2.35 -0.86 -14.54
CA HIS A 7 1.40 -1.89 -14.95
C HIS A 7 2.16 -3.21 -15.10
N PHE A 8 1.74 -4.23 -14.36
CA PHE A 8 2.30 -5.58 -14.43
C PHE A 8 1.18 -6.57 -14.70
N SER A 9 1.50 -7.64 -15.44
CA SER A 9 0.58 -8.76 -15.65
C SER A 9 0.21 -9.42 -14.32
N THR A 10 -0.88 -10.20 -14.32
CA THR A 10 -1.43 -10.89 -13.15
C THR A 10 -0.31 -11.43 -12.26
N ILE A 11 -0.20 -10.93 -11.03
CA ILE A 11 0.53 -11.65 -9.99
C ILE A 11 -0.29 -12.92 -9.78
N GLU A 12 0.20 -14.08 -10.23
CA GLU A 12 -0.59 -15.32 -10.17
C GLU A 12 -0.38 -16.07 -8.84
N ASN A 13 0.69 -15.77 -8.11
CA ASN A 13 1.09 -16.49 -6.89
C ASN A 13 1.29 -15.54 -5.70
N ASN A 14 1.00 -16.02 -4.49
CA ASN A 14 1.32 -15.40 -3.20
C ASN A 14 0.64 -14.05 -2.93
N TRP A 15 -0.55 -13.80 -3.48
CA TRP A 15 -1.36 -12.63 -3.05
C TRP A 15 -1.80 -12.76 -1.60
N GLU A 16 -2.07 -13.99 -1.17
CA GLU A 16 -2.42 -14.35 0.20
C GLU A 16 -1.33 -14.01 1.23
N ASP A 17 -0.07 -13.85 0.79
CA ASP A 17 1.04 -13.45 1.65
C ASP A 17 1.13 -11.92 1.83
N LEU A 18 0.40 -11.15 1.01
CA LEU A 18 0.37 -9.70 1.12
C LEU A 18 -0.62 -9.27 2.20
N THR A 19 -0.16 -8.45 3.14
CA THR A 19 -1.02 -7.91 4.19
C THR A 19 -1.99 -6.88 3.59
N PRO A 20 -3.31 -7.09 3.74
CA PRO A 20 -4.31 -6.07 3.42
C PRO A 20 -4.07 -4.80 4.23
N LEU A 21 -4.25 -3.62 3.62
CA LEU A 21 -3.99 -2.34 4.29
C LEU A 21 -4.85 -2.17 5.55
N ASN A 22 -6.09 -2.64 5.54
CA ASN A 22 -6.97 -2.61 6.71
C ASN A 22 -6.45 -3.50 7.86
N GLU A 23 -5.94 -4.70 7.58
CA GLU A 23 -5.33 -5.57 8.60
C GLU A 23 -4.05 -4.96 9.16
N PHE A 24 -3.23 -4.37 8.28
CA PHE A 24 -2.06 -3.60 8.69
C PHE A 24 -2.44 -2.48 9.65
N LEU A 25 -3.45 -1.67 9.31
CA LEU A 25 -3.93 -0.57 10.14
C LEU A 25 -4.55 -1.05 11.47
N GLN A 26 -5.27 -2.18 11.47
CA GLN A 26 -5.83 -2.77 12.69
C GLN A 26 -4.74 -3.22 13.66
N THR A 27 -3.61 -3.71 13.16
CA THR A 27 -2.47 -4.12 14.00
C THR A 27 -1.95 -2.96 14.87
N PHE A 28 -2.08 -1.71 14.41
CA PHE A 28 -1.71 -0.51 15.19
C PHE A 28 -2.86 0.06 16.03
N ALA A 29 -4.10 -0.28 15.70
CA ALA A 29 -5.28 0.17 16.45
C ALA A 29 -5.52 -0.73 17.68
N ASP A 30 -5.18 -2.02 17.57
CA ASP A 30 -5.31 -3.01 18.64
C ASP A 30 -4.08 -3.07 19.55
N ASP A 31 -2.98 -2.41 19.17
CA ASP A 31 -1.81 -2.24 20.03
C ASP A 31 -2.10 -1.15 21.08
N ASP A 32 -2.61 -1.59 22.24
CA ASP A 32 -2.88 -0.78 23.44
C ASP A 32 -1.58 -0.23 24.08
N GLY A 33 -0.42 -0.59 23.51
CA GLY A 33 0.88 -0.01 23.81
C GLY A 33 0.98 1.44 23.36
N ASP A 34 1.88 2.20 24.00
CA ASP A 34 2.14 3.62 23.70
C ASP A 34 2.77 3.76 22.30
N VAL A 35 1.93 3.65 21.25
CA VAL A 35 2.31 3.84 19.86
C VAL A 35 2.92 5.23 19.77
N SER A 36 4.20 5.28 19.43
CA SER A 36 4.97 6.52 19.47
C SER A 36 4.34 7.56 18.54
N GLN A 37 4.52 8.84 18.85
CA GLN A 37 4.00 9.91 18.00
C GLN A 37 4.55 9.81 16.56
N ARG A 38 5.78 9.30 16.39
CA ARG A 38 6.38 9.02 15.08
C ARG A 38 5.58 7.96 14.32
N ASP A 39 5.18 6.88 14.96
CA ASP A 39 4.42 5.80 14.30
C ASP A 39 3.03 6.29 13.87
N LYS A 40 2.39 7.14 14.69
CA LYS A 40 1.12 7.80 14.35
C LYS A 40 1.24 8.72 13.14
N GLU A 41 2.34 9.46 13.04
CA GLU A 41 2.63 10.31 11.86
C GLU A 41 2.90 9.46 10.61
N SER A 42 3.65 8.37 10.75
CA SER A 42 3.89 7.42 9.66
C SER A 42 2.59 6.76 9.16
N LEU A 43 1.66 6.42 10.05
CA LEU A 43 0.34 5.89 9.66
C LEU A 43 -0.47 6.90 8.83
N LYS A 44 -0.50 8.17 9.27
CA LYS A 44 -1.16 9.23 8.49
C LYS A 44 -0.53 9.41 7.11
N GLU A 45 0.80 9.30 7.03
CA GLU A 45 1.53 9.35 5.76
C GLU A 45 1.18 8.16 4.85
N ILE A 46 1.09 6.95 5.40
CA ILE A 46 0.69 5.74 4.65
C ILE A 46 -0.72 5.91 4.10
N ILE A 47 -1.68 6.37 4.90
CA ILE A 47 -3.05 6.61 4.46
C ILE A 47 -3.08 7.65 3.33
N ALA A 48 -2.45 8.80 3.52
CA ALA A 48 -2.40 9.85 2.50
C ALA A 48 -1.73 9.39 1.20
N LYS A 49 -0.67 8.57 1.29
CA LYS A 49 -0.04 7.97 0.11
C LYS A 49 -0.92 6.93 -0.56
N SER A 50 -1.72 6.17 0.19
CA SER A 50 -2.66 5.21 -0.38
C SER A 50 -3.72 5.89 -1.23
N ASP A 51 -4.27 7.02 -0.76
CA ASP A 51 -5.22 7.85 -1.51
C ASP A 51 -4.58 8.41 -2.79
N THR A 52 -3.33 8.88 -2.69
CA THR A 52 -2.59 9.40 -3.85
C THR A 52 -2.28 8.28 -4.85
N ALA A 53 -1.93 7.10 -4.39
CA ALA A 53 -1.67 5.93 -5.24
C ALA A 53 -2.96 5.46 -5.94
N LEU A 54 -4.11 5.51 -5.26
CA LEU A 54 -5.41 5.22 -5.84
C LEU A 54 -5.77 6.21 -6.96
N ALA A 55 -5.53 7.51 -6.74
CA ALA A 55 -5.75 8.55 -7.75
C ALA A 55 -4.86 8.33 -8.98
N LEU A 56 -3.56 8.07 -8.75
CA LEU A 56 -2.61 7.79 -9.82
C LEU A 56 -2.98 6.53 -10.61
N ALA A 57 -3.42 5.46 -9.93
CA ALA A 57 -3.86 4.24 -10.60
C ALA A 57 -5.04 4.52 -11.55
N LYS A 58 -6.04 5.32 -11.11
CA LYS A 58 -7.16 5.75 -11.95
C LYS A 58 -6.70 6.56 -13.16
N GLU A 59 -5.77 7.49 -12.98
CA GLU A 59 -5.19 8.28 -14.07
C GLU A 59 -4.47 7.40 -15.11
N MET A 60 -3.88 6.29 -14.67
CA MET A 60 -3.23 5.32 -15.55
C MET A 60 -4.19 4.33 -16.23
N GLY A 61 -5.50 4.55 -16.15
CA GLY A 61 -6.50 3.74 -16.84
C GLY A 61 -7.04 2.56 -16.04
N TRP A 62 -6.77 2.50 -14.73
CA TRP A 62 -7.44 1.56 -13.85
C TRP A 62 -8.89 1.99 -13.62
N ASP A 63 -9.83 1.05 -13.80
CA ASP A 63 -11.28 1.30 -13.73
C ASP A 63 -11.83 1.60 -12.32
N GLY A 64 -10.99 1.45 -11.30
CA GLY A 64 -11.34 1.69 -9.89
C GLY A 64 -12.17 0.57 -9.26
N SER A 65 -12.38 -0.56 -9.94
CA SER A 65 -13.13 -1.71 -9.44
C SER A 65 -12.19 -2.73 -8.80
N TYR A 66 -11.96 -2.62 -7.49
CA TYR A 66 -11.31 -3.66 -6.68
C TYR A 66 -12.31 -4.35 -5.76
N THR A 67 -12.12 -5.66 -5.59
CA THR A 67 -12.75 -6.44 -4.53
C THR A 67 -11.82 -6.44 -3.31
N GLY A 68 -12.27 -5.87 -2.20
CA GLY A 68 -11.54 -5.88 -0.92
C GLY A 68 -10.82 -4.57 -0.57
N CYS A 69 -9.53 -4.64 -0.23
CA CYS A 69 -8.70 -3.51 0.20
C CYS A 69 -7.39 -3.44 -0.61
N PRO A 70 -6.73 -2.26 -0.70
CA PRO A 70 -5.36 -2.15 -1.21
C PRO A 70 -4.41 -3.02 -0.38
N TYR A 71 -3.37 -3.54 -1.01
CA TYR A 71 -2.33 -4.32 -0.34
C TYR A 71 -1.06 -3.50 -0.19
N LEU A 72 -0.40 -3.59 0.97
CA LEU A 72 0.90 -2.97 1.20
C LEU A 72 2.00 -3.93 0.74
N PHE A 73 3.00 -3.42 0.03
CA PHE A 73 4.16 -4.22 -0.37
C PHE A 73 5.46 -3.44 -0.15
N TRP A 74 6.56 -4.16 0.09
CA TRP A 74 7.87 -3.58 0.35
C TRP A 74 8.83 -3.95 -0.78
N LEU A 75 9.51 -2.94 -1.34
CA LEU A 75 10.57 -3.14 -2.31
C LEU A 75 11.88 -2.53 -1.80
N PRO A 76 13.03 -3.17 -2.05
CA PRO A 76 14.30 -2.52 -1.83
C PRO A 76 14.41 -1.30 -2.75
N SER A 77 14.69 -0.13 -2.18
CA SER A 77 14.97 1.06 -2.98
C SER A 77 16.27 0.87 -3.73
N LYS A 78 16.28 1.20 -5.02
CA LYS A 78 17.52 1.10 -5.82
C LYS A 78 18.58 2.12 -5.39
N ASN A 79 18.16 3.22 -4.76
CA ASN A 79 19.01 4.37 -4.48
C ASN A 79 19.41 4.49 -3.01
N THR A 80 18.84 3.66 -2.14
CA THR A 80 19.13 3.66 -0.69
C THR A 80 19.22 2.23 -0.17
N GLN A 81 19.99 1.99 0.89
CA GLN A 81 19.97 0.72 1.63
C GLN A 81 18.69 0.56 2.48
N SER A 82 17.56 1.04 1.99
CA SER A 82 16.26 0.99 2.69
C SER A 82 15.21 0.31 1.84
N PHE A 83 14.18 -0.21 2.51
CA PHE A 83 12.96 -0.66 1.86
C PHE A 83 12.00 0.52 1.72
N GLU A 84 11.40 0.65 0.56
CA GLU A 84 10.30 1.57 0.28
C GLU A 84 9.01 0.75 0.17
N TYR A 85 7.93 1.27 0.77
CA TYR A 85 6.62 0.66 0.63
C TYR A 85 5.87 1.25 -0.56
N GLY A 86 5.01 0.44 -1.16
CA GLY A 86 4.04 0.85 -2.17
C GLY A 86 2.68 0.20 -1.95
N PHE A 87 1.77 0.47 -2.88
CA PHE A 87 0.42 -0.09 -2.89
C PHE A 87 0.17 -0.91 -4.15
N VAL A 88 -0.43 -2.09 -3.99
CA VAL A 88 -0.92 -2.90 -5.10
C VAL A 88 -2.44 -2.96 -5.05
N PHE A 89 -3.07 -2.74 -6.19
CA PHE A 89 -4.52 -2.82 -6.37
C PHE A 89 -4.85 -4.02 -7.26
N LYS A 90 -5.63 -4.96 -6.74
CA LYS A 90 -6.12 -6.09 -7.53
C LYS A 90 -7.35 -5.65 -8.31
N GLN A 91 -7.24 -5.60 -9.64
CA GLN A 91 -8.40 -5.39 -10.49
C GLN A 91 -9.23 -6.67 -10.52
N THR A 92 -10.55 -6.53 -10.40
CA THR A 92 -11.47 -7.65 -10.58
C THR A 92 -11.59 -7.88 -12.09
N SER A 93 -11.11 -9.01 -12.61
CA SER A 93 -11.39 -9.43 -14.00
C SER A 93 -12.85 -9.85 -14.17
#